data_AF-A0A1C7MSI6-F1
#
_entry.id   AF-A0A1C7MSI6-F1
#
_cell.length_a   1.000
_cell.length_b   1.000
_cell.length_c   1.000
_cell.angle_alpha   90.00
_cell.angle_beta   90.00
_cell.angle_gamma   90.00
#
_symmetry.space_group_name_H-M   'P 1'
#
loop_
_entity.id
_entity.type
_entity.pdbx_description
1 polymer ?
#
loop_
_entity_poly.entity_id
_entity_poly.type
_entity_poly.pdbx_seq_one_letter_code
_entity_poly.pdbx_strand_id
1 'polypeptide(L)'
;MAVVPKEEPRDGVLPQVPKQPAPDAKARAAALKSITDNRRVTAWQLHRWPLEKRIVNERTRIHLPRTYLSKDGSDVRAVYAGTDLNQFVHQHYLEEVQKNAGEGWANYVTAESVVSRRHEYLGPDPRVAGYFFDSDGEVHIKWWDAFLQDQWMDKQKWKFDVKLDEDGKWVEIDD
;
A
#
# COMPACT_ATOMS: atom_id res chain seq x y z
N MET A 1 71.57 -17.13 21.76
CA MET A 1 70.45 -16.20 22.02
C MET A 1 69.22 -16.76 21.32
N ALA A 2 68.24 -17.24 22.08
CA ALA A 2 67.04 -17.86 21.52
C ALA A 2 65.97 -16.79 21.31
N VAL A 3 65.45 -16.68 20.08
CA VAL A 3 64.39 -15.74 19.70
C VAL A 3 63.05 -16.42 20.02
N VAL A 4 62.30 -15.85 20.97
CA VAL A 4 60.94 -16.29 21.31
C VAL A 4 59.98 -15.81 20.21
N PRO A 5 59.17 -16.69 19.59
CA PRO A 5 58.19 -16.29 18.60
C PRO A 5 57.08 -15.45 19.23
N LYS A 6 56.73 -14.35 18.57
CA LYS A 6 55.68 -13.41 18.99
C LYS A 6 54.31 -14.03 18.66
N GLU A 7 53.47 -14.27 19.68
CA GLU A 7 52.10 -14.74 19.48
C GLU A 7 51.26 -13.68 18.75
N GLU A 8 50.59 -14.08 17.67
CA GLU A 8 49.65 -13.23 16.94
C GLU A 8 48.33 -13.07 17.73
N PRO A 9 47.67 -11.91 17.64
CA PRO A 9 46.42 -11.66 18.35
C PRO A 9 45.33 -12.58 17.78
N ARG A 10 44.71 -13.38 18.64
CA ARG A 10 43.52 -14.15 18.28
C ARG A 10 42.38 -13.18 17.98
N ASP A 11 41.84 -13.23 16.76
CA ASP A 11 40.63 -12.51 16.39
C ASP A 11 39.52 -12.84 17.40
N GLY A 12 39.02 -11.80 18.05
CA GLY A 12 37.92 -11.91 18.99
C GLY A 12 36.68 -12.42 18.27
N VAL A 13 36.19 -13.59 18.71
CA VAL A 13 34.89 -14.11 18.29
C VAL A 13 33.84 -13.05 18.57
N LEU A 14 33.28 -12.45 17.50
CA LEU A 14 32.16 -11.52 17.61
C LEU A 14 31.05 -12.20 18.41
N PRO A 15 30.43 -11.53 19.41
CA PRO A 15 29.33 -12.11 20.16
C PRO A 15 28.22 -12.49 19.17
N GLN A 16 27.83 -13.76 19.18
CA GLN A 16 26.72 -14.24 18.36
C GLN A 16 25.48 -13.44 18.74
N VAL A 17 24.89 -12.74 17.77
CA VAL A 17 23.60 -12.07 17.94
C VAL A 17 22.61 -13.12 18.46
N PRO A 18 21.94 -12.88 19.59
CA PRO A 18 20.99 -13.84 20.14
C PRO A 18 19.95 -14.17 19.06
N LYS A 19 19.87 -15.45 18.65
CA LYS A 19 18.77 -15.94 17.81
C LYS A 19 17.47 -15.63 18.57
N GLN A 20 16.73 -14.62 18.12
CA GLN A 20 15.43 -14.32 18.69
C GLN A 20 14.56 -15.58 18.57
N PRO A 21 13.85 -15.99 19.63
CA PRO A 21 12.95 -17.13 19.58
C PRO A 21 11.90 -16.89 18.50
N ALA A 22 11.55 -17.94 17.75
CA ALA A 22 10.47 -17.87 16.77
C ALA A 22 9.21 -17.29 17.44
N PRO A 23 8.60 -16.24 16.88
CA PRO A 23 7.53 -15.54 17.56
C PRO A 23 6.30 -16.43 17.77
N ASP A 24 5.71 -16.31 18.95
CA ASP A 24 4.44 -16.96 19.30
C ASP A 24 3.35 -16.59 18.29
N ALA A 25 2.63 -17.58 17.78
CA ALA A 25 1.55 -17.41 16.81
C ALA A 25 0.50 -16.40 17.30
N LYS A 26 0.28 -16.33 18.63
CA LYS A 26 -0.61 -15.34 19.24
C LYS A 26 -0.08 -13.91 19.12
N ALA A 27 1.23 -13.72 19.29
CA ALA A 27 1.87 -12.42 19.14
C ALA A 27 1.83 -11.94 17.68
N ARG A 28 2.05 -12.86 16.72
CA ARG A 28 1.92 -12.59 15.29
C ARG A 28 0.50 -12.16 14.92
N ALA A 29 -0.51 -12.90 15.39
CA ALA A 29 -1.92 -12.56 15.14
C ALA A 29 -2.32 -11.20 15.75
N ALA A 30 -1.86 -10.90 16.96
CA ALA A 30 -2.10 -9.62 17.61
C ALA A 30 -1.42 -8.45 16.87
N ALA A 31 -0.19 -8.64 16.41
CA ALA A 31 0.54 -7.66 15.62
C ALA A 31 -0.16 -7.41 14.27
N LEU A 32 -0.57 -8.47 13.57
CA LEU A 32 -1.30 -8.37 12.30
C LEU A 32 -2.61 -7.61 12.47
N LYS A 33 -3.36 -7.87 13.55
CA LYS A 33 -4.56 -7.11 13.88
C LYS A 33 -4.25 -5.62 14.13
N SER A 34 -3.27 -5.33 14.98
CA SER A 34 -2.88 -3.95 15.32
C SER A 34 -2.48 -3.14 14.08
N ILE A 35 -1.67 -3.74 13.21
CA ILE A 35 -1.21 -3.10 11.98
C ILE A 35 -2.37 -2.91 10.99
N THR A 36 -3.26 -3.90 10.86
CA THR A 36 -4.48 -3.77 10.05
C THR A 36 -5.36 -2.64 10.56
N ASP A 37 -5.58 -2.57 11.87
CA ASP A 37 -6.39 -1.51 12.48
C ASP A 37 -5.74 -0.13 12.30
N ASN A 38 -4.42 -0.03 12.39
CA ASN A 38 -3.69 1.20 12.09
C ASN A 38 -3.90 1.63 10.62
N ARG A 39 -3.73 0.71 9.66
CA ARG A 39 -3.99 0.98 8.23
C ARG A 39 -5.42 1.47 7.98
N ARG A 40 -6.40 0.92 8.68
CA ARG A 40 -7.80 1.37 8.57
C ARG A 40 -7.99 2.81 9.06
N VAL A 41 -7.28 3.21 10.11
CA VAL A 41 -7.35 4.56 10.68
C VAL A 41 -6.60 5.57 9.82
N THR A 42 -5.48 5.18 9.21
CA THR A 42 -4.68 6.05 8.35
C THR A 42 -5.22 6.15 6.92
N ALA A 43 -6.02 5.18 6.48
CA ALA A 43 -6.63 5.20 5.15
C ALA A 43 -7.55 6.42 4.99
N TRP A 44 -7.22 7.28 4.03
CA TRP A 44 -7.94 8.53 3.80
C TRP A 44 -9.05 8.36 2.76
N GLN A 45 -10.15 9.08 2.96
CA GLN A 45 -11.33 9.03 2.10
C GLN A 45 -11.06 9.73 0.76
N LEU A 46 -11.31 9.03 -0.35
CA LEU A 46 -10.96 9.55 -1.68
C LEU A 46 -11.70 10.84 -2.07
N HIS A 47 -12.90 11.04 -1.53
CA HIS A 47 -13.71 12.25 -1.77
C HIS A 47 -13.28 13.45 -0.90
N ARG A 48 -12.32 13.28 0.02
CA ARG A 48 -11.78 14.35 0.86
C ARG A 48 -10.36 14.68 0.45
N TRP A 49 -10.00 15.95 0.61
CA TRP A 49 -8.65 16.41 0.30
C TRP A 49 -7.62 15.68 1.18
N PRO A 50 -6.54 15.12 0.59
CA PRO A 50 -5.52 14.41 1.36
C PRO A 50 -4.68 15.39 2.20
N LEU A 51 -4.46 15.04 3.46
CA LEU A 51 -3.64 15.85 4.38
C LEU A 51 -2.15 15.50 4.31
N GLU A 52 -1.85 14.23 4.06
CA GLU A 52 -0.48 13.74 3.94
C GLU A 52 0.02 13.91 2.51
N LYS A 53 1.32 14.21 2.37
CA LYS A 53 1.98 14.30 1.06
C LYS A 53 2.79 13.03 0.82
N ARG A 54 2.66 12.44 -0.37
CA ARG A 54 3.47 11.31 -0.79
C ARG A 54 4.20 11.66 -2.09
N ILE A 55 5.38 12.24 -1.94
CA ILE A 55 6.17 12.71 -3.08
C ILE A 55 6.90 11.53 -3.73
N VAL A 56 6.78 11.41 -5.05
CA VAL A 56 7.57 10.46 -5.83
C VAL A 56 8.95 11.03 -6.09
N ASN A 57 10.00 10.22 -5.87
CA ASN A 57 11.37 10.65 -6.09
C ASN A 57 11.84 10.49 -7.54
N GLU A 58 11.29 9.51 -8.26
CA GLU A 58 11.69 9.15 -9.63
C GLU A 58 10.50 9.15 -10.58
N ARG A 59 10.75 9.09 -11.89
CA ARG A 59 9.68 8.97 -12.87
C ARG A 59 9.11 7.55 -12.80
N THR A 60 7.81 7.44 -12.58
CA THR A 60 7.09 6.17 -12.46
C THR A 60 5.79 6.19 -13.27
N ARG A 61 5.11 5.06 -13.33
CA ARG A 61 3.74 4.92 -13.84
C ARG A 61 2.84 4.48 -12.70
N ILE A 62 1.69 5.14 -12.54
CA ILE A 62 0.67 4.76 -11.57
C ILE A 62 -0.51 4.10 -12.26
N HIS A 63 -0.98 3.00 -11.67
CA HIS A 63 -2.20 2.31 -12.04
C HIS A 63 -3.39 2.90 -11.30
N LEU A 64 -4.38 3.34 -12.07
CA LEU A 64 -5.61 3.97 -11.58
C LEU A 64 -6.79 3.08 -11.99
N PRO A 65 -7.20 2.12 -11.13
CA PRO A 65 -8.38 1.30 -11.37
C PRO A 65 -9.61 2.11 -11.74
N ARG A 66 -10.38 1.65 -12.74
CA ARG A 66 -11.65 2.32 -13.12
C ARG A 66 -12.82 1.89 -12.23
N THR A 67 -12.82 0.62 -11.81
CA THR A 67 -13.88 0.01 -11.02
C THR A 67 -13.33 -0.83 -9.88
N TYR A 68 -14.18 -1.21 -8.93
CA TYR A 68 -13.83 -2.13 -7.84
C TYR A 68 -13.17 -3.41 -8.38
N LEU A 69 -12.00 -3.76 -7.83
CA LEU A 69 -11.16 -4.86 -8.32
C LEU A 69 -10.73 -4.72 -9.79
N SER A 70 -10.64 -3.50 -10.31
CA SER A 70 -10.17 -3.20 -11.68
C SER A 70 -10.82 -4.10 -12.75
N LYS A 71 -12.10 -4.44 -12.57
CA LYS A 71 -12.82 -5.38 -13.46
C LYS A 71 -12.86 -4.86 -14.89
N ASP A 72 -13.02 -3.55 -15.03
CA ASP A 72 -13.11 -2.82 -16.30
C ASP A 72 -11.76 -2.20 -16.69
N GLY A 73 -10.68 -2.64 -16.05
CA GLY A 73 -9.32 -2.18 -16.30
C GLY A 73 -8.87 -1.03 -15.41
N SER A 74 -7.68 -0.52 -15.74
CA SER A 74 -6.98 0.53 -15.02
C SER A 74 -6.39 1.51 -16.03
N ASP A 75 -6.49 2.81 -15.73
CA ASP A 75 -5.80 3.84 -16.48
C ASP A 75 -4.35 3.92 -15.97
N VAL A 76 -3.38 3.79 -16.87
CA VAL A 76 -1.95 3.93 -16.53
C VAL A 76 -1.50 5.34 -16.88
N ARG A 77 -1.02 6.09 -15.88
CA ARG A 77 -0.50 7.45 -16.10
C ARG A 77 0.94 7.58 -15.63
N ALA A 78 1.74 8.32 -16.41
CA ALA A 78 3.10 8.66 -16.02
C ALA A 78 3.07 9.76 -14.93
N VAL A 79 3.84 9.54 -13.87
CA VAL A 79 4.05 10.49 -12.77
C VAL A 79 5.52 10.86 -12.74
N TYR A 80 5.80 12.16 -12.71
CA TYR A 80 7.17 12.68 -12.68
C TYR A 80 7.68 12.82 -11.25
N ALA A 81 9.00 12.77 -11.09
CA ALA A 81 9.68 13.08 -9.84
C ALA A 81 9.20 14.44 -9.28
N GLY A 82 9.00 14.51 -7.96
CA GLY A 82 8.48 15.68 -7.25
C GLY A 82 6.94 15.76 -7.18
N THR A 83 6.21 14.90 -7.89
CA THR A 83 4.73 14.89 -7.84
C THR A 83 4.22 14.27 -6.54
N ASP A 84 3.19 14.86 -5.95
CA ASP A 84 2.46 14.30 -4.80
C ASP A 84 1.39 13.30 -5.29
N LEU A 85 1.59 12.01 -4.99
CA LEU A 85 0.68 10.94 -5.38
C LEU A 85 -0.71 11.11 -4.80
N ASN A 86 -0.82 11.58 -3.55
CA ASN A 86 -2.12 11.68 -2.90
C ASN A 86 -2.99 12.72 -3.62
N GLN A 87 -2.43 13.89 -3.92
CA GLN A 87 -3.12 14.94 -4.67
C GLN A 87 -3.44 14.50 -6.10
N PHE A 88 -2.50 13.83 -6.76
CA PHE A 88 -2.69 13.33 -8.12
C PHE A 88 -3.85 12.32 -8.19
N VAL A 89 -3.89 11.36 -7.27
CA VAL A 89 -4.96 10.35 -7.17
C VAL A 89 -6.29 11.01 -6.83
N HIS A 90 -6.32 11.90 -5.83
CA HIS A 90 -7.52 12.64 -5.47
C HIS A 90 -8.10 13.40 -6.67
N GLN A 91 -7.27 14.16 -7.39
CA GLN A 91 -7.71 14.92 -8.57
C GLN A 91 -8.27 14.01 -9.66
N HIS A 92 -7.56 12.92 -9.99
CA HIS A 92 -8.02 11.97 -11.00
C HIS A 92 -9.42 11.43 -10.66
N TYR A 93 -9.62 11.00 -9.42
CA TYR A 93 -10.86 10.34 -9.03
C TYR A 93 -12.04 11.28 -8.70
N LEU A 94 -11.77 12.58 -8.60
CA LEU A 94 -12.79 13.62 -8.50
C LEU A 94 -13.29 14.08 -9.87
N GLU A 95 -12.59 13.75 -10.96
CA GLU A 95 -13.03 14.03 -12.33
C GLU A 95 -14.42 13.43 -12.58
N GLU A 96 -15.25 14.22 -13.26
CA GLU A 96 -16.55 13.78 -13.74
C GLU A 96 -16.38 12.83 -14.93
N VAL A 97 -17.14 11.75 -14.94
CA VAL A 97 -17.19 10.82 -16.05
C VAL A 97 -18.43 11.14 -16.87
N GLN A 98 -18.22 11.67 -18.08
CA GLN A 98 -19.31 11.77 -19.05
C GLN A 98 -19.73 10.36 -19.44
N LYS A 99 -20.99 10.00 -19.12
CA LYS A 99 -21.60 8.76 -19.60
C LYS A 99 -21.68 8.81 -21.12
N ASN A 100 -20.69 8.22 -21.80
CA ASN A 100 -21.00 7.57 -23.06
C ASN A 100 -21.88 6.38 -22.69
N ALA A 101 -23.18 6.55 -22.92
CA ALA A 101 -24.23 5.59 -22.63
C ALA A 101 -23.84 4.19 -23.12
N GLY A 102 -23.54 3.25 -22.21
CA GLY A 102 -23.29 1.86 -22.56
C GLY A 102 -22.51 1.02 -21.54
N GLU A 103 -21.71 1.61 -20.67
CA GLU A 103 -20.90 0.83 -19.72
C GLU A 103 -21.71 0.52 -18.45
N GLY A 104 -22.10 -0.75 -18.29
CA GLY A 104 -22.88 -1.28 -17.16
C GLY A 104 -22.14 -1.30 -15.82
N TRP A 105 -21.35 -0.28 -15.52
CA TRP A 105 -20.61 -0.15 -14.27
C TRP A 105 -21.56 0.14 -13.11
N ALA A 106 -21.33 -0.56 -12.00
CA ALA A 106 -22.08 -0.32 -10.77
C ALA A 106 -21.61 0.98 -10.12
N ASN A 107 -22.49 1.98 -10.09
CA ASN A 107 -22.30 3.16 -9.25
C ASN A 107 -22.73 2.82 -7.81
N TYR A 108 -21.82 2.94 -6.86
CA TYR A 108 -22.06 2.58 -5.46
C TYR A 108 -22.61 3.72 -4.59
N VAL A 109 -22.72 4.95 -5.12
CA VAL A 109 -23.06 6.15 -4.34
C VAL A 109 -24.41 6.75 -4.75
N THR A 110 -24.68 6.92 -6.04
CA THR A 110 -25.95 7.49 -6.53
C THR A 110 -26.54 6.65 -7.66
N ALA A 111 -27.80 6.24 -7.49
CA ALA A 111 -28.55 5.54 -8.53
C ALA A 111 -28.86 6.46 -9.74
N GLU A 112 -29.09 7.74 -9.47
CA GLU A 112 -29.43 8.74 -10.49
C GLU A 112 -28.15 9.42 -10.99
N SER A 113 -27.65 8.93 -12.11
CA SER A 113 -26.36 9.31 -12.70
C SER A 113 -26.35 10.69 -13.37
N VAL A 114 -26.76 11.73 -12.64
CA VAL A 114 -26.83 13.10 -13.17
C VAL A 114 -25.42 13.66 -13.39
N VAL A 115 -24.47 13.36 -12.50
CA VAL A 115 -23.03 13.58 -12.66
C VAL A 115 -22.31 12.53 -11.80
N SER A 116 -21.67 11.52 -12.42
CA SER A 116 -20.93 10.50 -11.67
C SER A 116 -19.44 10.80 -11.70
N ARG A 117 -18.78 10.71 -10.55
CA ARG A 117 -17.32 10.84 -10.43
C ARG A 117 -16.67 9.46 -10.44
N ARG A 118 -15.40 9.39 -10.88
CA ARG A 118 -14.69 8.11 -11.02
C ARG A 118 -14.64 7.29 -9.72
N HIS A 119 -14.50 7.95 -8.56
CA HIS A 119 -14.45 7.23 -7.29
C HIS A 119 -15.73 6.44 -6.94
N GLU A 120 -16.88 6.84 -7.47
CA GLU A 120 -18.17 6.19 -7.16
C GLU A 120 -18.25 4.75 -7.69
N TYR A 121 -17.33 4.36 -8.56
CA TYR A 121 -17.24 3.02 -9.15
C TYR A 121 -16.22 2.11 -8.46
N LEU A 122 -15.44 2.64 -7.52
CA LEU A 122 -14.40 1.90 -6.79
C LEU A 122 -14.94 1.13 -5.59
N GLY A 123 -16.16 1.43 -5.18
CA GLY A 123 -16.81 0.86 -4.00
C GLY A 123 -17.68 1.90 -3.29
N PRO A 124 -18.44 1.46 -2.27
CA PRO A 124 -19.31 2.34 -1.47
C PRO A 124 -18.57 3.31 -0.52
N ASP A 125 -17.40 2.96 0.02
CA ASP A 125 -16.56 3.90 0.79
C ASP A 125 -15.06 3.64 0.48
N PRO A 126 -14.58 4.01 -0.72
CA PRO A 126 -13.22 3.73 -1.14
C PRO A 126 -12.23 4.69 -0.45
N ARG A 127 -11.23 4.10 0.19
CA ARG A 127 -10.15 4.80 0.88
C ARG A 127 -8.79 4.35 0.38
N VAL A 128 -7.86 5.29 0.29
CA VAL A 128 -6.48 4.98 -0.08
C VAL A 128 -5.73 4.62 1.20
N ALA A 129 -5.32 3.36 1.31
CA ALA A 129 -4.55 2.83 2.44
C ALA A 129 -3.03 2.98 2.22
N GLY A 130 -2.58 3.14 0.97
CA GLY A 130 -1.18 3.36 0.64
C GLY A 130 -0.86 3.06 -0.82
N TYR A 131 0.43 2.93 -1.09
CA TYR A 131 0.96 2.65 -2.43
C TYR A 131 1.93 1.47 -2.37
N PHE A 132 1.84 0.59 -3.34
CA PHE A 132 2.78 -0.49 -3.58
C PHE A 132 3.64 -0.15 -4.79
N PHE A 133 4.94 -0.38 -4.69
CA PHE A 133 5.88 -0.21 -5.78
C PHE A 133 6.30 -1.61 -6.21
N ASP A 134 6.02 -1.97 -7.45
CA ASP A 134 6.39 -3.28 -7.97
C ASP A 134 7.89 -3.34 -8.37
N SER A 135 8.32 -4.50 -8.85
CA SER A 135 9.70 -4.70 -9.32
C SER A 135 10.06 -3.90 -10.56
N ASP A 136 9.07 -3.50 -11.36
CA ASP A 136 9.24 -2.70 -12.57
C ASP A 136 9.22 -1.19 -12.26
N GLY A 137 9.05 -0.82 -10.98
CA GLY A 137 8.98 0.54 -10.50
C GLY A 137 7.63 1.21 -10.79
N GLU A 138 6.59 0.46 -11.12
CA GLU A 138 5.21 0.93 -11.27
C GLU A 138 4.51 1.01 -9.89
N VAL A 139 3.57 1.94 -9.78
CA VAL A 139 2.85 2.26 -8.55
C VAL A 139 1.42 1.73 -8.64
N HIS A 140 1.06 0.91 -7.66
CA HIS A 140 -0.29 0.41 -7.47
C HIS A 140 -0.90 1.00 -6.20
N ILE A 141 -2.20 1.32 -6.25
CA ILE A 141 -2.91 1.87 -5.12
C ILE A 141 -3.43 0.73 -4.25
N LYS A 142 -3.09 0.75 -2.96
CA LYS A 142 -3.70 -0.13 -1.95
C LYS A 142 -4.99 0.51 -1.48
N TRP A 143 -6.11 -0.13 -1.76
CA TRP A 143 -7.43 0.32 -1.39
C TRP A 143 -7.92 -0.38 -0.12
N TRP A 144 -8.67 0.37 0.68
CA TRP A 144 -9.53 -0.10 1.75
C TRP A 144 -10.94 0.41 1.51
N ASP A 145 -11.92 -0.47 1.39
CA ASP A 145 -13.32 -0.08 1.39
C ASP A 145 -13.89 -0.27 2.80
N ALA A 146 -14.25 0.83 3.46
CA ALA A 146 -14.67 0.77 4.86
C ALA A 146 -16.09 0.20 5.04
N PHE A 147 -16.94 0.26 4.01
CA PHE A 147 -18.28 -0.30 4.06
C PHE A 147 -18.27 -1.80 3.77
N LEU A 148 -17.53 -2.25 2.75
CA LEU A 148 -17.32 -3.67 2.43
C LEU A 148 -16.35 -4.36 3.40
N GLN A 149 -15.58 -3.59 4.17
CA GLN A 149 -14.51 -4.05 5.05
C GLN A 149 -13.45 -4.88 4.31
N ASP A 150 -13.16 -4.50 3.07
CA ASP A 150 -12.29 -5.23 2.14
C ASP A 150 -11.05 -4.43 1.75
N GLN A 151 -9.91 -5.12 1.68
CA GLN A 151 -8.64 -4.58 1.17
C GLN A 151 -8.37 -5.13 -0.23
N TRP A 152 -8.06 -4.27 -1.18
CA TRP A 152 -7.83 -4.69 -2.57
C TRP A 152 -6.82 -3.81 -3.30
N MET A 153 -6.20 -4.39 -4.33
CA MET A 153 -5.16 -3.80 -5.16
C MET A 153 -5.27 -4.47 -6.53
N ASP A 154 -5.36 -3.67 -7.58
CA ASP A 154 -5.63 -4.14 -8.95
C ASP A 154 -6.85 -5.06 -9.02
N LYS A 155 -6.67 -6.33 -9.41
CA LYS A 155 -7.72 -7.33 -9.60
C LYS A 155 -7.91 -8.28 -8.42
N GLN A 156 -7.15 -8.08 -7.35
CA GLN A 156 -7.10 -9.03 -6.24
C GLN A 156 -7.32 -8.36 -4.89
N LYS A 157 -7.83 -9.16 -3.95
CA LYS A 157 -7.73 -8.83 -2.53
C LYS A 157 -6.31 -9.10 -2.11
N TRP A 158 -5.62 -8.08 -1.60
CA TRP A 158 -4.27 -8.27 -1.09
C TRP A 158 -4.33 -8.60 0.40
N LYS A 159 -3.34 -9.36 0.84
CA LYS A 159 -3.08 -9.68 2.23
C LYS A 159 -1.63 -9.33 2.50
N PHE A 160 -1.32 -9.11 3.76
CA PHE A 160 0.04 -8.89 4.20
C PHE A 160 0.26 -9.70 5.47
N ASP A 161 1.51 -10.02 5.70
CA ASP A 161 1.97 -10.72 6.88
C ASP A 161 2.87 -9.82 7.70
N VAL A 162 3.28 -10.30 8.88
CA VAL A 162 4.14 -9.55 9.78
C VAL A 162 5.33 -10.43 10.18
N LYS A 163 6.54 -9.86 10.09
CA LYS A 163 7.76 -10.45 10.66
C LYS A 163 8.29 -9.57 11.78
N LEU A 164 9.09 -10.18 12.63
CA LEU A 164 9.98 -9.43 13.50
C LEU A 164 11.21 -9.00 12.71
N ASP A 165 11.51 -7.72 12.77
CA ASP A 165 12.75 -7.13 12.31
C ASP A 165 13.91 -7.39 13.30
N GLU A 166 15.14 -7.09 12.91
CA GLU A 166 16.36 -7.25 13.72
C GLU A 166 16.25 -6.52 15.08
N ASP A 167 15.52 -5.39 15.10
CA ASP A 167 15.22 -4.59 16.27
C ASP A 167 14.13 -5.17 17.19
N GLY A 168 13.54 -6.32 16.85
CA GLY A 168 12.42 -6.88 17.60
C GLY A 168 11.10 -6.13 17.39
N LYS A 169 10.96 -5.35 16.31
CA LYS A 169 9.71 -4.69 15.91
C LYS A 169 8.95 -5.51 14.88
N TRP A 170 7.63 -5.58 15.02
CA TRP A 170 6.78 -6.16 13.99
C TRP A 170 6.71 -5.23 12.77
N VAL A 171 7.17 -5.72 11.63
CA VAL A 171 7.15 -5.03 10.35
C VAL A 171 6.32 -5.82 9.34
N GLU A 172 5.67 -5.08 8.44
CA GLU A 172 4.87 -5.66 7.37
C GLU A 172 5.78 -6.37 6.36
N ILE A 173 5.34 -7.54 5.91
CA ILE A 173 5.79 -8.17 4.68
C ILE A 173 4.58 -8.17 3.76
N ASP A 174 4.67 -7.43 2.65
CA ASP A 174 3.76 -7.63 1.54
C ASP A 174 4.13 -8.96 0.85
N ASP A 175 3.13 -9.81 0.60
CA ASP A 175 3.27 -11.14 -0.04
C ASP A 175 3.66 -11.02 -1.53
#